data_AF-A0A7S2NH72-F1
#
_entry.id   AF-A0A7S2NH72-F1
#
_cell.length_a   1.000
_cell.length_b   1.000
_cell.length_c   1.000
_cell.angle_alpha   90.00
_cell.angle_beta   90.00
_cell.angle_gamma   90.00
#
_symmetry.space_group_name_H-M   'P 1'
#
loop_
_entity.id
_entity.type
_entity.pdbx_description
1 polymer ?
#
loop_
_entity_poly.entity_id
_entity_poly.type
_entity_poly.pdbx_seq_one_letter_code
_entity_poly.pdbx_strand_id
1 'polypeptide(L)'
;VAQHALLDVVPDLAADVMTPDIALCGPEGYLLRQVFFGPQGTVTPLHFDPYENAFCQVVGWKYMRLYAPSEAHRLYPRDSSDPLRNNSAVEPADLLEGEASGAYGPQAAGRFPLLTQAEYVEVVLGPGDMLYLPRGWWHFVKSLTTSISVAFHFN
;
A
#
# COMPACT_ATOMS: atom_id res chain seq x y z
N VAL A 1 -5.93 -6.01 12.62
CA VAL A 1 -5.93 -7.10 11.60
C VAL A 1 -5.37 -6.53 10.32
N ALA A 2 -4.35 -7.15 9.73
CA ALA A 2 -3.81 -6.76 8.44
C ALA A 2 -3.77 -8.00 7.53
N GLN A 3 -4.02 -7.81 6.24
CA GLN A 3 -3.92 -8.87 5.23
C GLN A 3 -4.69 -10.15 5.58
N HIS A 4 -5.90 -10.01 6.14
CA HIS A 4 -6.71 -11.16 6.54
C HIS A 4 -7.86 -11.39 5.57
N ALA A 5 -8.12 -12.65 5.22
CA ALA A 5 -9.28 -13.08 4.44
C ALA A 5 -10.58 -13.07 5.27
N LEU A 6 -10.86 -11.95 5.94
CA LEU A 6 -11.97 -11.85 6.90
C LEU A 6 -13.34 -12.07 6.23
N LEU A 7 -13.48 -11.64 4.98
CA LEU A 7 -14.70 -11.85 4.19
C LEU A 7 -14.93 -13.33 3.84
N ASP A 8 -13.89 -14.17 3.88
CA ASP A 8 -14.06 -15.61 3.63
C ASP A 8 -14.55 -16.36 4.87
N VAL A 9 -14.39 -15.77 6.05
CA VAL A 9 -14.76 -16.39 7.35
C VAL A 9 -15.98 -15.74 8.00
N VAL A 10 -16.40 -14.55 7.57
CA VAL A 10 -17.60 -13.85 8.05
C VAL A 10 -18.53 -13.53 6.87
N PRO A 11 -19.46 -14.44 6.51
CA PRO A 11 -20.33 -14.28 5.34
C PRO A 11 -21.21 -13.02 5.37
N ASP A 12 -21.71 -12.63 6.54
CA ASP A 12 -22.55 -11.43 6.68
C ASP A 12 -21.77 -10.17 6.27
N LEU A 13 -20.50 -10.08 6.67
CA LEU A 13 -19.62 -8.97 6.25
C LEU A 13 -19.27 -9.04 4.76
N ALA A 14 -19.18 -10.24 4.20
CA ALA A 14 -18.92 -10.42 2.78
C ALA A 14 -20.10 -9.93 1.92
N ALA A 15 -21.33 -10.04 2.42
CA ALA A 15 -22.52 -9.54 1.71
C ALA A 15 -22.55 -8.01 1.59
N ASP A 16 -21.85 -7.30 2.48
CA ASP A 16 -21.76 -5.84 2.48
C ASP A 16 -20.69 -5.30 1.50
N VAL A 17 -19.88 -6.18 0.92
CA VAL A 17 -18.74 -5.80 0.08
C VAL A 17 -18.88 -6.38 -1.32
N MET A 18 -19.10 -5.51 -2.30
CA MET A 18 -19.09 -5.90 -3.71
C MET A 18 -17.65 -6.00 -4.23
N THR A 19 -17.38 -7.00 -5.07
CA THR A 19 -16.13 -7.07 -5.84
C THR A 19 -16.16 -6.02 -6.95
N PRO A 20 -15.16 -5.12 -7.05
CA PRO A 20 -15.08 -4.17 -8.15
C PRO A 20 -14.94 -4.88 -9.50
N ASP A 21 -15.64 -4.43 -10.54
CA ASP A 21 -15.63 -5.05 -11.87
C ASP A 21 -14.21 -5.20 -12.46
N ILE A 22 -13.32 -4.25 -12.17
CA ILE A 22 -11.91 -4.30 -12.61
C ILE A 22 -11.18 -5.52 -12.05
N ALA A 23 -11.52 -5.97 -10.84
CA ALA A 23 -10.92 -7.15 -10.22
C ALA A 23 -11.43 -8.47 -10.83
N LEU A 24 -12.45 -8.39 -11.68
CA LEU A 24 -12.96 -9.51 -12.49
C LEU A 24 -12.37 -9.50 -13.91
N CYS A 25 -11.59 -8.48 -14.28
CA CYS A 25 -10.94 -8.38 -15.58
C CYS A 25 -9.63 -9.20 -15.62
N GLY A 26 -9.53 -10.12 -16.58
CA GLY A 26 -8.33 -10.91 -16.90
C GLY A 26 -8.60 -12.42 -16.91
N PRO A 27 -7.59 -13.26 -17.14
CA PRO A 27 -7.79 -14.72 -17.19
C PRO A 27 -8.34 -15.24 -15.86
N GLU A 28 -9.28 -16.19 -15.91
CA GLU A 28 -9.81 -16.82 -14.69
C GLU A 28 -8.67 -17.45 -13.88
N GLY A 29 -8.50 -17.10 -12.60
CA GLY A 29 -7.50 -17.80 -11.79
C GLY A 29 -7.21 -17.30 -10.38
N TYR A 30 -7.36 -16.00 -10.08
CA TYR A 30 -6.97 -15.50 -8.76
C TYR A 30 -7.71 -14.23 -8.35
N LEU A 31 -8.48 -14.31 -7.26
CA LEU A 31 -9.05 -13.16 -6.56
C LEU A 31 -8.90 -13.39 -5.05
N LEU A 32 -8.07 -12.58 -4.41
CA LEU A 32 -7.90 -12.58 -2.96
C LEU A 32 -8.47 -11.29 -2.36
N ARG A 33 -9.33 -11.43 -1.36
CA ARG A 33 -9.95 -10.30 -0.65
C ARG A 33 -9.29 -10.14 0.72
N GLN A 34 -8.50 -9.09 0.89
CA GLN A 34 -7.77 -8.84 2.14
C GLN A 34 -8.36 -7.64 2.88
N VAL A 35 -8.79 -7.86 4.11
CA VAL A 35 -9.28 -6.80 5.00
C VAL A 35 -8.13 -6.26 5.84
N PHE A 36 -8.04 -4.94 5.87
CA PHE A 36 -7.16 -4.17 6.73
C PHE A 36 -8.02 -3.40 7.73
N PHE A 37 -7.81 -3.65 9.02
CA PHE A 37 -8.52 -3.00 10.12
C PHE A 37 -7.54 -2.64 11.24
N GLY A 38 -7.47 -1.36 11.59
CA GLY A 38 -6.56 -0.89 12.64
C GLY A 38 -6.82 0.55 13.09
N PRO A 39 -6.20 0.95 14.22
CA PRO A 39 -6.32 2.31 14.75
C PRO A 39 -5.57 3.33 13.89
N GLN A 40 -5.79 4.61 14.20
CA GLN A 40 -4.97 5.71 13.68
C GLN A 40 -3.48 5.45 13.94
N GLY A 41 -2.64 5.83 12.98
CA GLY A 41 -1.20 5.67 13.05
C GLY A 41 -0.69 4.30 12.62
N THR A 42 -1.57 3.35 12.29
CA THR A 42 -1.15 2.08 11.66
C THR A 42 -0.39 2.36 10.36
N VAL A 43 0.74 1.69 10.18
CA VAL A 43 1.60 1.84 8.99
C VAL A 43 1.81 0.49 8.33
N THR A 44 1.73 0.48 7.00
CA THR A 44 2.30 -0.59 6.17
C THR A 44 3.55 -0.02 5.49
N PRO A 45 4.75 -0.56 5.78
CA PRO A 45 6.00 -0.08 5.20
C PRO A 45 6.01 -0.09 3.67
N LEU A 46 6.96 0.62 3.07
CA LEU A 46 7.09 0.70 1.62
C LEU A 46 7.42 -0.68 1.03
N HIS A 47 6.54 -1.19 0.18
CA HIS A 47 6.65 -2.50 -0.46
C HIS A 47 5.90 -2.50 -1.80
N PHE A 48 6.03 -3.57 -2.57
CA PHE A 48 5.18 -3.83 -3.73
C PHE A 48 4.54 -5.22 -3.63
N ASP A 49 3.38 -5.36 -4.28
CA ASP A 49 2.70 -6.64 -4.42
C ASP A 49 2.92 -7.24 -5.82
N PRO A 50 2.95 -8.58 -5.95
CA PRO A 50 3.09 -9.27 -7.22
C PRO A 50 1.75 -9.42 -7.97
N TYR A 51 0.70 -8.71 -7.55
CA TYR A 51 -0.66 -8.77 -8.09
C TYR A 51 -1.14 -7.39 -8.53
N GLU A 52 -2.14 -7.33 -9.41
CA GLU A 52 -2.98 -6.16 -9.55
C GLU A 52 -3.81 -5.96 -8.28
N ASN A 53 -4.09 -4.72 -7.90
CA ASN A 53 -4.83 -4.43 -6.66
C ASN A 53 -5.85 -3.30 -6.83
N ALA A 54 -7.12 -3.58 -6.52
CA ALA A 54 -8.13 -2.56 -6.30
C ALA A 54 -8.27 -2.33 -4.79
N PHE A 55 -7.67 -1.26 -4.29
CA PHE A 55 -7.66 -0.92 -2.87
C PHE A 55 -8.83 0.01 -2.53
N CYS A 56 -9.82 -0.50 -1.81
CA CYS A 56 -11.05 0.22 -1.46
C CYS A 56 -11.04 0.67 -0.01
N GLN A 57 -11.26 1.96 0.23
CA GLN A 57 -11.32 2.53 1.57
C GLN A 57 -12.76 2.58 2.07
N VAL A 58 -13.05 1.91 3.19
CA VAL A 58 -14.43 1.74 3.69
C VAL A 58 -14.71 2.67 4.88
N VAL A 59 -13.81 2.70 5.86
CA VAL A 59 -13.93 3.54 7.07
C VAL A 59 -12.66 4.31 7.29
N GLY A 60 -12.79 5.58 7.64
CA GLY A 60 -11.65 6.43 7.99
C GLY A 60 -10.79 6.80 6.79
N TRP A 61 -9.61 7.33 7.07
CA TRP A 61 -8.74 7.93 6.07
C TRP A 61 -7.34 7.30 6.06
N LYS A 62 -6.78 7.11 4.87
CA LYS A 62 -5.41 6.61 4.68
C LYS A 62 -4.63 7.51 3.74
N TYR A 63 -3.43 7.86 4.16
CA TYR A 63 -2.43 8.46 3.30
C TYR A 63 -1.64 7.34 2.61
N MET A 64 -1.40 7.50 1.31
CA MET A 64 -0.57 6.60 0.51
C MET A 64 0.44 7.39 -0.32
N ARG A 65 1.68 6.88 -0.36
CA ARG A 65 2.73 7.35 -1.27
C ARG A 65 3.11 6.22 -2.21
N LEU A 66 3.11 6.50 -3.50
CA LEU A 66 3.25 5.52 -4.58
C LEU A 66 4.46 5.85 -5.44
N TYR A 67 5.23 4.84 -5.82
CA TYR A 67 6.36 4.96 -6.73
C TYR A 67 6.22 3.94 -7.86
N ALA A 68 6.54 4.38 -9.07
CA ALA A 68 6.54 3.51 -10.24
C ALA A 68 7.61 2.40 -10.10
N PRO A 69 7.43 1.23 -10.73
CA PRO A 69 8.43 0.17 -10.72
C PRO A 69 9.82 0.61 -11.24
N SER A 70 9.88 1.61 -12.12
CA SER A 70 11.14 2.20 -12.63
C SER A 70 11.99 2.83 -11.52
N GLU A 71 11.36 3.29 -10.44
CA GLU A 71 12.04 3.92 -9.30
C GLU A 71 12.65 2.90 -8.34
N ALA A 72 12.39 1.59 -8.50
CA ALA A 72 12.77 0.54 -7.54
C ALA A 72 14.24 0.62 -7.09
N HIS A 73 15.16 0.92 -8.00
CA HIS A 73 16.60 1.05 -7.70
C HIS A 73 16.95 2.19 -6.71
N ARG A 74 16.05 3.16 -6.55
CA ARG A 74 16.16 4.29 -5.60
C ARG A 74 15.45 4.03 -4.28
N LEU A 75 14.68 2.95 -4.20
CA LEU A 75 13.85 2.60 -3.04
C LEU A 75 14.52 1.56 -2.14
N TYR A 76 15.79 1.23 -2.38
CA TYR A 76 16.56 0.29 -1.55
C TYR A 76 15.80 -1.00 -1.21
N PRO A 77 15.41 -1.82 -2.22
CA PRO A 77 14.78 -3.11 -1.97
C PRO A 77 15.67 -3.96 -1.07
N ARG A 78 15.06 -4.77 -0.20
CA ARG A 78 15.79 -5.75 0.61
C ARG A 78 16.47 -6.78 -0.30
N ASP A 79 17.51 -7.42 0.24
CA ASP A 79 18.31 -8.39 -0.50
C ASP A 79 17.43 -9.51 -1.08
N SER A 80 17.82 -10.05 -2.24
CA SER A 80 17.08 -11.11 -2.91
C SER A 80 16.88 -12.38 -2.07
N SER A 81 17.76 -12.63 -1.09
CA SER A 81 17.68 -13.73 -0.13
C SER A 81 16.76 -13.44 1.07
N ASP A 82 16.33 -12.19 1.26
CA ASP A 82 15.41 -11.78 2.31
C ASP A 82 13.98 -12.25 1.96
N PRO A 83 13.27 -12.96 2.87
CA PRO A 83 11.85 -13.29 2.69
C PRO A 83 10.96 -12.07 2.40
N LEU A 84 11.39 -10.88 2.82
CA LEU A 84 10.75 -9.59 2.58
C LEU A 84 11.41 -8.80 1.45
N ARG A 85 12.02 -9.45 0.45
CA ARG A 85 12.64 -8.81 -0.73
C ARG A 85 11.74 -7.85 -1.51
N ASN A 86 10.42 -7.96 -1.38
CA ASN A 86 9.46 -7.03 -1.96
C ASN A 86 9.23 -5.77 -1.10
N ASN A 87 9.90 -5.66 0.05
CA ASN A 87 9.89 -4.50 0.93
C ASN A 87 11.16 -3.69 0.74
N SER A 88 11.03 -2.38 0.98
CA SER A 88 12.15 -1.46 1.07
C SER A 88 12.89 -1.60 2.41
N ALA A 89 14.17 -1.27 2.42
CA ALA A 89 14.95 -1.04 3.63
C ALA A 89 14.70 0.35 4.25
N VAL A 90 14.05 1.27 3.50
CA VAL A 90 13.67 2.60 3.98
C VAL A 90 12.61 2.46 5.06
N GLU A 91 12.82 3.10 6.22
CA GLU A 91 11.88 3.01 7.32
C GLU A 91 10.74 4.06 7.16
N PRO A 92 9.56 3.81 7.73
CA PRO A 92 8.47 4.79 7.73
C PRO A 92 8.87 6.18 8.22
N ALA A 93 9.77 6.26 9.20
CA ALA A 93 10.25 7.54 9.72
C ALA A 93 11.03 8.33 8.66
N ASP A 94 11.84 7.65 7.84
CA ASP A 94 12.62 8.29 6.77
C ASP A 94 11.72 8.82 5.64
N LEU A 95 10.57 8.18 5.40
CA LEU A 95 9.58 8.65 4.40
C LEU A 95 8.76 9.85 4.88
N LEU A 96 8.49 9.92 6.18
CA LEU A 96 7.63 10.93 6.80
C LEU A 96 8.43 12.15 7.33
N GLU A 97 9.74 12.02 7.53
CA GLU A 97 10.59 13.13 7.95
C GLU A 97 10.65 14.20 6.85
N GLY A 98 10.31 15.44 7.19
CA GLY A 98 10.36 16.57 6.25
C GLY A 98 9.13 16.74 5.35
N GLU A 99 8.06 15.95 5.56
CA GLU A 99 6.78 16.06 4.83
C GLU A 99 6.27 17.51 4.75
N ALA A 100 6.33 18.26 5.85
CA ALA A 100 5.90 19.66 5.92
C ALA A 100 6.72 20.62 5.01
N SER A 101 7.92 20.23 4.61
CA SER A 101 8.81 21.00 3.72
C SER A 101 8.80 20.51 2.27
N GLY A 102 8.09 19.41 1.95
CA GLY A 102 8.09 18.81 0.62
C GLY A 102 9.42 18.16 0.22
N ALA A 103 10.33 17.92 1.17
CA ALA A 103 11.63 17.30 0.96
C ALA A 103 11.90 16.24 2.03
N TYR A 104 12.68 15.22 1.69
CA TYR A 104 13.14 14.23 2.67
C TYR A 104 14.04 14.89 3.71
N GLY A 105 13.88 14.48 4.97
CA GLY A 105 14.72 14.96 6.07
C GLY A 105 16.20 14.60 5.92
N PRO A 106 17.08 15.27 6.68
CA PRO A 106 18.53 15.08 6.59
C PRO A 106 18.98 13.66 6.96
N GLN A 107 18.24 12.95 7.84
CA GLN A 107 18.58 11.57 8.19
C GLN A 107 18.29 10.63 7.03
N ALA A 108 17.09 10.75 6.44
CA ALA A 108 16.71 10.01 5.25
C ALA A 108 17.69 10.28 4.08
N ALA A 109 18.04 11.54 3.85
CA ALA A 109 19.01 11.93 2.81
C ALA A 109 20.41 11.35 3.03
N GLY A 110 20.85 11.22 4.30
CA GLY A 110 22.14 10.62 4.65
C GLY A 110 22.16 9.10 4.51
N ARG A 111 21.10 8.41 4.94
CA ARG A 111 20.99 6.94 4.90
C ARG A 111 20.63 6.42 3.50
N PHE A 112 19.77 7.13 2.79
CA PHE A 112 19.16 6.73 1.54
C PHE A 112 19.25 7.85 0.48
N PRO A 113 20.46 8.26 0.07
CA PRO A 113 20.65 9.42 -0.81
C PRO A 113 19.89 9.32 -2.14
N LEU A 114 19.72 8.13 -2.72
CA LEU A 114 18.98 7.94 -3.98
C LEU A 114 17.47 8.14 -3.81
N LEU A 115 16.93 7.92 -2.61
CA LEU A 115 15.50 8.10 -2.32
C LEU A 115 15.07 9.56 -2.56
N THR A 116 15.98 10.50 -2.31
CA THR A 116 15.75 11.94 -2.53
C THR A 116 15.49 12.32 -3.98
N GLN A 117 15.84 11.43 -4.91
CA GLN A 117 15.67 11.61 -6.35
C GLN A 117 14.50 10.77 -6.89
N ALA A 118 13.87 9.92 -6.06
CA ALA A 118 12.79 9.06 -6.49
C ALA A 118 11.51 9.88 -6.71
N GLU A 119 10.90 9.72 -7.88
CA GLU A 119 9.63 10.37 -8.19
C GLU A 119 8.46 9.58 -7.60
N TYR A 120 7.48 10.30 -7.04
CA TYR A 120 6.32 9.68 -6.39
C TYR A 120 5.04 10.48 -6.58
N VAL A 121 3.92 9.79 -6.34
CA VAL A 121 2.59 10.38 -6.26
C VAL A 121 2.02 10.10 -4.87
N GLU A 122 1.28 11.07 -4.33
CA GLU A 122 0.62 10.93 -3.03
C GLU A 122 -0.88 11.08 -3.17
N VAL A 123 -1.61 10.35 -2.33
CA VAL A 123 -3.06 10.44 -2.26
C VAL A 123 -3.53 10.19 -0.84
N VAL A 124 -4.62 10.85 -0.48
CA VAL A 124 -5.38 10.54 0.74
C VAL A 124 -6.70 9.93 0.32
N LEU A 125 -6.91 8.65 0.67
CA LEU A 125 -8.14 7.92 0.41
C LEU A 125 -9.10 8.09 1.59
N GLY A 126 -10.33 8.48 1.29
CA GLY A 126 -11.46 8.53 2.22
C GLY A 126 -12.48 7.42 1.99
N PRO A 127 -13.53 7.33 2.84
CA PRO A 127 -14.60 6.36 2.66
C PRO A 127 -15.26 6.46 1.28
N GLY A 128 -15.32 5.34 0.55
CA GLY A 128 -15.89 5.25 -0.78
C GLY A 128 -14.87 5.37 -1.92
N ASP A 129 -13.65 5.82 -1.63
CA ASP A 129 -12.60 5.89 -2.64
C ASP A 129 -12.04 4.50 -2.98
N MET A 130 -11.71 4.32 -4.25
CA MET A 130 -10.97 3.17 -4.76
C MET A 130 -9.70 3.64 -5.46
N LEU A 131 -8.57 3.06 -5.07
CA LEU A 131 -7.29 3.24 -5.73
C LEU A 131 -6.94 1.97 -6.50
N TYR A 132 -6.74 2.09 -7.80
CA TYR A 132 -6.12 1.02 -8.58
C TYR A 132 -4.59 1.12 -8.46
N LEU A 133 -3.98 0.03 -8.01
CA LEU A 133 -2.55 -0.14 -7.82
C LEU A 133 -2.06 -1.21 -8.81
N PRO A 134 -1.36 -0.80 -9.89
CA PRO A 134 -0.86 -1.76 -10.85
C PRO A 134 0.22 -2.65 -10.23
N ARG A 135 0.32 -3.89 -10.72
CA ARG A 135 1.33 -4.85 -10.24
C ARG A 135 2.74 -4.25 -10.22
N GLY A 136 3.47 -4.50 -9.12
CA GLY A 136 4.85 -4.05 -8.95
C GLY A 136 5.01 -2.58 -8.55
N TRP A 137 3.92 -1.82 -8.43
CA TRP A 137 3.98 -0.46 -7.88
C TRP A 137 4.29 -0.50 -6.39
N TRP A 138 5.28 0.30 -6.02
CA TRP A 138 5.70 0.43 -4.64
C TRP A 138 4.76 1.39 -3.93
N HIS A 139 4.31 1.02 -2.75
CA HIS A 139 3.37 1.81 -1.98
C HIS A 139 3.66 1.75 -0.48
N PHE A 140 3.59 2.92 0.13
CA PHE A 140 3.62 3.13 1.58
C PHE A 140 2.22 3.55 2.03
N VAL A 141 1.75 3.06 3.18
CA VAL A 141 0.41 3.35 3.69
C VAL A 141 0.46 3.77 5.15
N LYS A 142 -0.25 4.86 5.49
CA LYS A 142 -0.46 5.31 6.88
C LYS A 142 -1.92 5.61 7.13
N SER A 143 -2.50 4.99 8.14
CA SER A 143 -3.86 5.31 8.62
C SER A 143 -3.85 6.65 9.34
N LEU A 144 -4.59 7.62 8.79
CA LEU A 144 -4.76 8.96 9.38
C LEU A 144 -5.83 8.98 10.48
N THR A 145 -6.75 8.01 10.45
CA THR A 145 -7.75 7.75 11.49
C THR A 145 -7.84 6.25 11.75
N THR A 146 -8.62 5.82 12.76
CA THR A 146 -9.09 4.42 12.79
C THR A 146 -9.74 4.09 11.46
N SER A 147 -9.36 2.95 10.87
CA SER A 147 -9.66 2.67 9.46
C SER A 147 -9.97 1.21 9.16
N ILE A 148 -10.81 1.01 8.13
CA ILE A 148 -11.10 -0.27 7.49
C ILE A 148 -10.93 -0.10 5.98
N SER A 149 -10.20 -1.02 5.34
CA SER A 149 -10.02 -1.09 3.89
C SER A 149 -10.14 -2.53 3.41
N VAL A 150 -10.54 -2.71 2.16
CA VAL A 150 -10.55 -4.01 1.48
C VAL A 150 -9.66 -3.90 0.24
N ALA A 151 -8.62 -4.71 0.17
CA ALA A 151 -7.82 -4.89 -1.03
C ALA A 151 -8.33 -6.10 -1.80
N PHE A 152 -8.54 -5.94 -3.10
CA PHE A 152 -8.84 -7.01 -4.02
C PHE A 152 -7.60 -7.26 -4.86
N HIS A 153 -6.86 -8.32 -4.55
CA HIS A 153 -5.70 -8.74 -5.35
C HIS A 153 -6.17 -9.69 -6.45
N PHE A 154 -5.81 -9.39 -7.69
CA PHE A 154 -6.18 -10.17 -8.87
C PHE A 154 -5.02 -10.26 -9.86
N ASN A 155 -5.08 -11.26 -10.74
CA ASN A 155 -4.19 -11.50 -11.91
C ASN A 155 -2.70 -11.16 -11.79
#